data_AF-A0A951XJW6-F1
#
_entry.id   AF-A0A951XJW6-F1
#
_cell.length_a   1.000
_cell.length_b   1.000
_cell.length_c   1.000
_cell.angle_alpha   90.00
_cell.angle_beta   90.00
_cell.angle_gamma   90.00
#
_symmetry.space_group_name_H-M   'P 1'
#
loop_
_entity.id
_entity.type
_entity.pdbx_description
1 polymer ?
#
loop_
_entity_poly.entity_id
_entity_poly.type
_entity_poly.pdbx_seq_one_letter_code
_entity_poly.pdbx_strand_id
1 'polypeptide(L)'
;MIDLSVKITQTEFGAIVGISQPAVSDLVSRGVLTEGETAAVWLRESFGHLREVAAGRAAAGDLDLATERAGLAKAQREKIEMQNAVTRNELAPVYLIEEVLAKAGARVSKILDTIPGTIRRREPSLSAATIAEIARDVAKVRNIAAAITLEDLRADDEQSDNDTDEQEQEPTET
;
A
#
# COMPACT_ATOMS: atom_id res chain seq x y z
N MET A 1 -16.23 -46.32 -29.30
CA MET A 1 -15.98 -46.73 -27.90
C MET A 1 -14.58 -47.31 -27.89
N ILE A 2 -13.65 -46.72 -27.12
CA ILE A 2 -12.27 -47.22 -27.04
C ILE A 2 -12.29 -48.40 -26.07
N ASP A 3 -11.80 -49.56 -26.50
CA ASP A 3 -11.60 -50.70 -25.62
C ASP A 3 -10.30 -50.51 -24.84
N LEU A 4 -10.42 -50.38 -23.51
CA LEU A 4 -9.27 -50.14 -22.63
C LEU A 4 -8.60 -51.43 -22.14
N SER A 5 -9.20 -52.58 -22.44
CA SER A 5 -8.75 -53.90 -21.97
C SER A 5 -7.72 -54.55 -22.91
N VAL A 6 -7.53 -53.99 -24.09
CA VAL A 6 -6.53 -54.46 -25.07
C VAL A 6 -5.21 -53.72 -24.92
N LYS A 7 -4.13 -54.40 -25.34
CA LYS A 7 -2.81 -53.78 -25.49
C LYS A 7 -2.91 -52.62 -26.48
N ILE A 8 -2.24 -51.52 -26.17
CA ILE A 8 -2.27 -50.30 -26.98
C ILE A 8 -0.87 -49.96 -27.47
N THR A 9 -0.77 -49.41 -28.68
CA THR A 9 0.51 -48.90 -29.18
C THR A 9 0.84 -47.55 -28.52
N GLN A 10 2.13 -47.19 -28.45
CA GLN A 10 2.55 -45.90 -27.91
C GLN A 10 1.97 -44.71 -28.68
N THR A 11 1.82 -44.84 -30.00
CA THR A 11 1.21 -43.82 -30.86
C THR A 11 -0.26 -43.59 -30.52
N GLU A 12 -1.03 -44.68 -30.40
CA GLU A 12 -2.45 -44.61 -30.05
C GLU A 12 -2.65 -44.09 -28.63
N PHE A 13 -1.81 -44.53 -27.68
CA PHE A 13 -1.86 -44.01 -26.32
C PHE A 13 -1.54 -42.52 -26.26
N GLY A 14 -0.50 -42.07 -26.96
CA GLY A 14 -0.16 -40.65 -27.07
C GLY A 14 -1.31 -39.81 -27.62
N ALA A 15 -2.02 -40.32 -28.64
CA ALA A 15 -3.20 -39.67 -29.19
C ALA A 15 -4.36 -39.59 -28.16
N ILE A 16 -4.53 -40.59 -27.31
CA ILE A 16 -5.56 -40.60 -26.25
C ILE A 16 -5.25 -39.57 -25.16
N VAL A 17 -4.01 -39.48 -24.69
CA VAL A 17 -3.62 -38.59 -23.58
C VAL A 17 -3.10 -37.22 -24.02
N GLY A 18 -3.03 -36.96 -25.33
CA GLY A 18 -2.65 -35.67 -25.89
C GLY A 18 -1.15 -35.37 -25.86
N ILE A 19 -0.29 -36.38 -25.91
CA ILE A 19 1.17 -36.23 -25.97
C ILE A 19 1.77 -36.93 -27.18
N SER A 20 2.98 -36.53 -27.58
CA SER A 20 3.66 -37.14 -28.72
C SER A 20 4.09 -38.57 -28.42
N GLN A 21 4.16 -39.43 -29.45
CA GLN A 21 4.66 -40.80 -29.29
C GLN A 21 6.07 -40.86 -28.68
N PRO A 22 7.04 -39.98 -29.04
CA PRO A 22 8.33 -39.92 -28.35
C PRO A 22 8.21 -39.64 -26.86
N ALA A 23 7.25 -38.82 -26.42
CA ALA A 23 7.01 -38.59 -24.99
C ALA A 23 6.47 -39.84 -24.29
N VAL A 24 5.62 -40.64 -24.95
CA VAL A 24 5.19 -41.95 -24.42
C VAL A 24 6.36 -42.92 -24.34
N SER A 25 7.20 -42.97 -25.38
CA SER A 25 8.42 -43.80 -25.40
C SER A 25 9.36 -43.42 -24.25
N ASP A 26 9.52 -42.14 -23.99
CA ASP A 26 10.31 -41.64 -22.85
C ASP A 26 9.73 -42.11 -21.51
N LEU A 27 8.41 -42.03 -21.31
CA LEU A 27 7.74 -42.54 -20.10
C LEU A 27 7.94 -44.04 -19.89
N VAL A 28 7.88 -44.84 -20.96
CA VAL A 28 8.18 -46.28 -20.90
C VAL A 28 9.65 -46.51 -20.53
N SER A 29 10.57 -45.78 -21.18
CA SER A 29 12.01 -45.92 -20.92
C SER A 29 12.42 -45.56 -19.50
N ARG A 30 11.71 -44.60 -18.88
CA ARG A 30 11.88 -44.21 -17.47
C ARG A 30 11.20 -45.15 -16.48
N GLY A 31 10.52 -46.19 -16.95
CA GLY A 31 9.78 -47.14 -16.10
C GLY A 31 8.52 -46.55 -15.49
N VAL A 32 8.02 -45.41 -16.00
CA VAL A 32 6.75 -44.82 -15.56
C VAL A 32 5.57 -45.60 -16.14
N LEU A 33 5.73 -46.12 -17.35
CA LEU A 33 4.76 -46.98 -18.01
C LEU A 33 5.33 -48.39 -18.21
N THR A 34 4.57 -49.42 -17.87
CA THR A 34 4.99 -50.81 -18.01
C THR A 34 4.87 -51.27 -19.47
N GLU A 35 5.96 -51.71 -20.11
CA GLU A 35 5.94 -52.03 -21.55
C GLU A 35 4.92 -53.13 -21.93
N GLY A 36 4.20 -52.92 -23.03
CA GLY A 36 3.31 -53.93 -23.61
C GLY A 36 2.00 -54.18 -22.86
N GLU A 37 1.60 -53.24 -21.99
CA GLU A 37 0.38 -53.29 -21.19
C GLU A 37 -0.86 -52.71 -21.90
N THR A 38 -2.00 -52.84 -21.25
CA THR A 38 -3.29 -52.32 -21.72
C THR A 38 -3.43 -50.81 -21.54
N ALA A 39 -4.30 -50.18 -22.33
CA ALA A 39 -4.60 -48.76 -22.17
C ALA A 39 -5.10 -48.42 -20.76
N ALA A 40 -5.87 -49.29 -20.12
CA ALA A 40 -6.34 -49.11 -18.75
C ALA A 40 -5.20 -49.09 -17.71
N VAL A 41 -4.16 -49.89 -17.91
CA VAL A 41 -2.97 -49.93 -17.03
C VAL A 41 -2.15 -48.65 -17.23
N TRP A 42 -1.83 -48.30 -18.48
CA TRP A 42 -1.04 -47.10 -18.78
C TRP A 42 -1.72 -45.81 -18.34
N LEU A 43 -3.04 -45.70 -18.41
CA LEU A 43 -3.77 -44.56 -17.86
C LEU A 43 -3.59 -44.48 -16.33
N ARG A 44 -3.75 -45.59 -15.61
CA ARG A 44 -3.60 -45.61 -14.15
C ARG A 44 -2.18 -45.25 -13.71
N GLU A 45 -1.18 -45.78 -14.40
CA GLU A 45 0.23 -45.48 -14.16
C GLU A 45 0.55 -44.01 -14.44
N SER A 46 0.12 -43.48 -15.59
CA SER A 46 0.30 -42.07 -15.96
C SER A 46 -0.34 -41.12 -14.93
N PHE A 47 -1.59 -41.39 -14.53
CA PHE A 47 -2.28 -40.59 -13.52
C PHE A 47 -1.67 -40.78 -12.11
N GLY A 48 -1.11 -41.95 -11.82
CA GLY A 48 -0.30 -42.18 -10.62
C GLY A 48 0.91 -41.25 -10.59
N HIS A 49 1.71 -41.28 -11.66
CA HIS A 49 2.89 -40.44 -11.80
C HIS A 49 2.57 -38.94 -11.75
N LEU A 50 1.51 -38.49 -12.43
CA LEU A 50 1.08 -37.09 -12.37
C LEU A 50 0.69 -36.66 -10.94
N ARG A 51 0.05 -37.54 -10.17
CA ARG A 51 -0.30 -37.27 -8.76
C ARG A 51 0.94 -37.21 -7.88
N GLU A 52 1.90 -38.10 -8.07
CA GLU A 52 3.18 -38.09 -7.33
C GLU A 52 3.98 -36.82 -7.63
N VAL A 53 4.08 -36.43 -8.90
CA VAL A 53 4.75 -35.18 -9.30
C VAL A 53 4.03 -33.96 -8.72
N ALA A 54 2.69 -33.94 -8.76
CA ALA A 54 1.91 -32.86 -8.16
C ALA A 54 2.09 -32.78 -6.63
N ALA A 55 2.09 -33.93 -5.95
CA ALA A 55 2.35 -34.02 -4.52
C ALA A 55 3.78 -33.57 -4.17
N GLY A 56 4.77 -33.95 -4.99
CA GLY A 56 6.16 -33.51 -4.85
C GLY A 56 6.32 -32.00 -5.00
N ARG A 57 5.65 -31.37 -5.97
CA ARG A 57 5.65 -29.89 -6.13
C ARG A 57 4.98 -29.18 -4.96
N ALA A 58 3.88 -29.73 -4.45
CA ALA A 58 3.22 -29.19 -3.26
C ALA A 58 4.11 -29.30 -2.02
N ALA A 59 4.77 -30.45 -1.81
CA ALA A 59 5.69 -30.66 -0.70
C ALA A 59 6.99 -29.82 -0.81
N ALA A 60 7.45 -29.57 -2.04
CA ALA A 60 8.60 -28.69 -2.32
C ALA A 60 8.28 -27.19 -2.16
N GLY A 61 7.01 -26.83 -1.91
CA GLY A 61 6.59 -25.45 -1.71
C GLY A 61 6.48 -24.62 -2.99
N ASP A 62 6.51 -25.21 -4.19
CA ASP A 62 6.42 -24.46 -5.46
C ASP A 62 5.09 -23.68 -5.60
N LEU A 63 3.99 -24.23 -5.07
CA LEU A 63 2.69 -23.56 -5.03
C LEU A 63 2.69 -22.35 -4.08
N ASP A 64 3.47 -22.43 -3.00
CA ASP A 64 3.67 -21.33 -2.06
C ASP A 64 4.55 -20.23 -2.69
N LEU A 65 5.61 -20.62 -3.40
CA LEU A 65 6.49 -19.69 -4.13
C LEU A 65 5.73 -18.86 -5.18
N ALA A 66 4.76 -19.43 -5.88
CA ALA A 66 3.92 -18.68 -6.82
C ALA A 66 3.07 -17.62 -6.12
N THR A 67 2.55 -17.96 -4.93
CA THR A 67 1.74 -17.07 -4.08
C THR A 67 2.59 -15.95 -3.51
N GLU A 68 3.76 -16.27 -2.96
CA GLU A 68 4.73 -15.29 -2.43
C GLU A 68 5.22 -14.33 -3.53
N ARG A 69 5.46 -14.82 -4.75
CA ARG A 69 5.80 -13.95 -5.90
C ARG A 69 4.67 -13.01 -6.28
N ALA A 70 3.42 -13.45 -6.24
CA ALA A 70 2.27 -12.58 -6.46
C ALA A 70 2.16 -11.51 -5.36
N GLY A 71 2.40 -11.88 -4.10
CA GLY A 71 2.49 -10.95 -2.97
C GLY A 71 3.59 -9.90 -3.16
N LEU A 72 4.79 -10.33 -3.55
CA LEU A 72 5.90 -9.43 -3.87
C LEU A 72 5.56 -8.47 -5.01
N ALA A 73 4.95 -8.96 -6.09
CA ALA A 73 4.55 -8.13 -7.23
C ALA A 73 3.52 -7.06 -6.82
N LYS A 74 2.57 -7.43 -5.93
CA LYS A 74 1.61 -6.48 -5.37
C LYS A 74 2.32 -5.39 -4.55
N ALA A 75 3.20 -5.77 -3.63
CA ALA A 75 3.96 -4.84 -2.81
C ALA A 75 4.86 -3.90 -3.65
N GLN A 76 5.46 -4.42 -4.73
CA GLN A 76 6.24 -3.62 -5.68
C GLN A 76 5.38 -2.60 -6.41
N ARG A 77 4.17 -2.99 -6.86
CA ARG A 77 3.22 -2.08 -7.50
C ARG A 77 2.80 -0.96 -6.55
N GLU A 78 2.46 -1.28 -5.31
CA GLU A 78 2.10 -0.29 -4.28
C GLU A 78 3.25 0.69 -4.01
N LYS A 79 4.49 0.19 -3.93
CA LYS A 79 5.67 1.06 -3.81
C LYS A 79 5.80 2.04 -4.98
N ILE A 80 5.64 1.56 -6.21
CA ILE A 80 5.72 2.39 -7.42
C ILE A 80 4.58 3.41 -7.42
N GLU A 81 3.38 3.01 -7.02
CA GLU A 81 2.22 3.89 -6.93
C GLU A 81 2.46 5.04 -5.94
N MET A 82 2.98 4.75 -4.74
CA MET A 82 3.38 5.78 -3.77
C MET A 82 4.46 6.71 -4.33
N GLN A 83 5.48 6.18 -5.02
CA GLN A 83 6.52 7.00 -5.64
C GLN A 83 5.98 7.90 -6.76
N ASN A 84 5.05 7.38 -7.57
CA ASN A 84 4.39 8.16 -8.61
C ASN A 84 3.49 9.25 -8.02
N ALA A 85 2.80 8.98 -6.91
CA ALA A 85 2.01 9.99 -6.21
C ALA A 85 2.90 11.10 -5.64
N VAL A 86 4.05 10.77 -5.05
CA VAL A 86 5.06 11.77 -4.65
C VAL A 86 5.55 12.59 -5.84
N THR A 87 5.87 11.92 -6.96
CA THR A 87 6.34 12.60 -8.19
C THR A 87 5.28 13.54 -8.77
N ARG A 88 4.00 13.20 -8.63
CA ARG A 88 2.85 14.04 -9.03
C ARG A 88 2.51 15.14 -8.01
N ASN A 89 3.23 15.21 -6.89
CA ASN A 89 2.95 16.10 -5.75
C ASN A 89 1.59 15.83 -5.07
N GLU A 90 1.07 14.60 -5.18
CA GLU A 90 -0.15 14.15 -4.50
C GLU A 90 0.16 13.66 -3.07
N LEU A 91 1.40 13.21 -2.82
CA LEU A 91 1.90 12.82 -1.50
C LEU A 91 3.19 13.59 -1.18
N ALA A 92 3.34 14.03 0.07
CA ALA A 92 4.56 14.63 0.56
C ALA A 92 5.03 13.91 1.84
N PRO A 93 6.35 13.66 2.00
CA PRO A 93 6.87 13.13 3.24
C PRO A 93 6.61 14.07 4.42
N VAL A 94 6.18 13.52 5.55
CA VAL A 94 5.83 14.30 6.76
C VAL A 94 6.98 15.21 7.20
N TYR A 95 8.21 14.69 7.24
CA TYR A 95 9.39 15.46 7.63
C TYR A 95 9.62 16.70 6.74
N LEU A 96 9.25 16.64 5.46
CA LEU A 96 9.41 17.75 4.53
C LEU A 96 8.39 18.84 4.85
N ILE A 97 7.15 18.46 5.16
CA ILE A 97 6.09 19.37 5.60
C ILE A 97 6.51 20.05 6.91
N GLU A 98 7.01 19.28 7.88
CA GLU A 98 7.54 19.81 9.14
C GLU A 98 8.67 20.82 8.92
N GLU A 99 9.63 20.51 8.04
CA GLU A 99 10.74 21.42 7.73
C GLU A 99 10.24 22.73 7.09
N VAL A 100 9.27 22.64 6.16
CA VAL A 100 8.67 23.81 5.51
C VAL A 100 7.91 24.66 6.53
N LEU A 101 7.10 24.04 7.39
CA LEU A 101 6.34 24.74 8.44
C LEU A 101 7.27 25.38 9.47
N ALA A 102 8.31 24.69 9.94
CA ALA A 102 9.30 25.24 10.85
C ALA A 102 10.02 26.45 10.24
N LYS A 103 10.41 26.37 8.97
CA LYS A 103 11.03 27.50 8.24
C LYS A 103 10.05 28.66 8.07
N ALA A 104 8.79 28.39 7.75
CA ALA A 104 7.75 29.41 7.63
C ALA A 104 7.50 30.11 8.97
N GLY A 105 7.28 29.33 10.04
CA GLY A 105 7.08 29.83 11.41
C GLY A 105 8.26 30.66 11.91
N ALA A 106 9.49 30.25 11.63
CA ALA A 106 10.68 31.02 11.97
C ALA A 106 10.75 32.37 11.21
N ARG A 107 10.32 32.43 9.95
CA ARG A 107 10.23 33.68 9.18
C ARG A 107 9.15 34.61 9.74
N VAL A 108 7.97 34.07 10.03
CA VAL A 108 6.86 34.83 10.65
C VAL A 108 7.29 35.39 12.00
N SER A 109 7.90 34.56 12.84
CA SER A 109 8.41 34.96 14.17
C SER A 109 9.36 36.15 14.09
N LYS A 110 10.32 36.12 13.14
CA LYS A 110 11.24 37.23 12.93
C LYS A 110 10.53 38.52 12.57
N ILE A 111 9.49 38.46 11.74
CA ILE A 111 8.71 39.64 11.35
C ILE A 111 7.95 40.18 12.57
N LEU A 112 7.29 39.30 13.33
CA LEU A 112 6.58 39.66 14.55
C LEU A 112 7.50 40.37 15.57
N ASP A 113 8.72 39.87 15.76
CA ASP A 113 9.71 40.48 16.67
C ASP A 113 10.12 41.91 16.27
N THR A 114 9.90 42.32 15.01
CA THR A 114 10.17 43.69 14.57
C THR A 114 9.06 44.69 14.91
N ILE A 115 7.86 44.20 15.27
CA ILE A 115 6.67 45.04 15.48
C ILE A 115 6.90 46.07 16.61
N PRO A 116 7.38 45.70 17.81
CA PRO A 116 7.56 46.68 18.88
C PRO A 116 8.53 47.81 18.50
N GLY A 117 9.63 47.46 17.82
CA GLY A 117 10.62 48.44 17.34
C GLY A 117 10.06 49.35 16.24
N THR A 118 9.26 48.79 15.33
CA THR A 118 8.62 49.55 14.26
C THR A 118 7.60 50.54 14.80
N ILE A 119 6.78 50.13 15.78
CA ILE A 119 5.79 51.00 16.43
C ILE A 119 6.51 52.12 17.18
N ARG A 120 7.54 51.81 17.98
CA ARG A 120 8.31 52.83 18.71
C ARG A 120 8.96 53.87 17.81
N ARG A 121 9.37 53.48 16.59
CA ARG A 121 9.93 54.42 15.60
C ARG A 121 8.85 55.29 14.95
N ARG A 122 7.66 54.74 14.70
CA ARG A 122 6.54 55.45 14.05
C ARG A 122 5.80 56.37 15.03
N GLU A 123 5.68 55.96 16.28
CA GLU A 123 4.94 56.67 17.32
C GLU A 123 5.83 56.89 18.57
N PRO A 124 6.74 57.90 18.56
CA PRO A 124 7.66 58.16 19.66
C PRO A 124 6.98 58.64 20.96
N SER A 125 5.73 59.09 20.87
CA SER A 125 4.92 59.56 21.99
C SER A 125 4.38 58.43 22.88
N LEU A 126 4.39 57.18 22.39
CA LEU A 126 3.97 56.02 23.17
C LEU A 126 4.94 55.76 24.32
N SER A 127 4.39 55.41 25.48
CA SER A 127 5.19 55.10 26.66
C SER A 127 6.02 53.82 26.45
N ALA A 128 7.19 53.77 27.09
CA ALA A 128 8.01 52.57 27.09
C ALA A 128 7.29 51.35 27.71
N ALA A 129 6.39 51.58 28.66
CA ALA A 129 5.58 50.54 29.29
C ALA A 129 4.61 49.90 28.28
N THR A 130 3.92 50.71 27.48
CA THR A 130 3.00 50.24 26.43
C THR A 130 3.75 49.44 25.35
N ILE A 131 4.92 49.89 24.92
CA ILE A 131 5.74 49.13 23.96
C ILE A 131 6.18 47.78 24.55
N ALA A 132 6.45 47.72 25.85
CA ALA A 132 6.79 46.47 26.53
C ALA A 132 5.58 45.51 26.62
N GLU A 133 4.36 46.02 26.80
CA GLU A 133 3.13 45.21 26.74
C GLU A 133 2.93 44.59 25.35
N ILE A 134 3.08 45.39 24.28
CA ILE A 134 3.01 44.90 22.90
C ILE A 134 4.06 43.80 22.66
N ALA A 135 5.29 43.99 23.16
CA ALA A 135 6.34 42.98 23.04
C ALA A 135 5.99 41.67 23.78
N ARG A 136 5.30 41.73 24.92
CA ARG A 136 4.83 40.53 25.64
C ARG A 136 3.74 39.81 24.86
N ASP A 137 2.79 40.53 24.27
CA ASP A 137 1.71 39.92 23.48
C ASP A 137 2.27 39.25 22.21
N VAL A 138 3.21 39.91 21.53
CA VAL A 138 3.96 39.31 20.40
C VAL A 138 4.68 38.04 20.83
N ALA A 139 5.36 38.05 21.98
CA ALA A 139 6.05 36.87 22.48
C ALA A 139 5.09 35.72 22.82
N LYS A 140 3.90 36.04 23.38
CA LYS A 140 2.85 35.07 23.66
C LYS A 140 2.37 34.38 22.37
N VAL A 141 2.04 35.16 21.34
CA VAL A 141 1.61 34.62 20.04
C VAL A 141 2.69 33.73 19.42
N ARG A 142 3.95 34.15 19.46
CA ARG A 142 5.07 33.36 18.94
C ARG A 142 5.22 32.02 19.66
N ASN A 143 5.10 32.02 20.98
CA ASN A 143 5.23 30.80 21.77
C ASN A 143 4.08 29.81 21.51
N ILE A 144 2.85 30.32 21.32
CA ILE A 144 1.71 29.49 20.91
C ILE A 144 1.98 28.88 19.53
N ALA A 145 2.36 29.68 18.54
CA ALA A 145 2.65 29.20 17.19
C ALA A 145 3.80 28.18 17.14
N ALA A 146 4.79 28.31 18.02
CA ALA A 146 5.91 27.37 18.13
C ALA A 146 5.55 26.06 18.86
N ALA A 147 4.44 26.05 19.61
CA ALA A 147 3.99 24.88 20.37
C ALA A 147 2.99 24.01 19.60
N ILE A 148 2.48 24.47 18.44
CA ILE A 148 1.54 23.71 17.62
C ILE A 148 2.21 22.42 17.11
N THR A 149 1.51 21.30 17.33
CA THR A 149 1.89 19.95 16.93
C THR A 149 0.86 19.35 15.98
N LEU A 150 1.21 18.20 15.37
CA LEU A 150 0.28 17.44 14.53
C LEU A 150 -0.94 16.92 15.30
N GLU A 151 -0.78 16.61 16.59
CA GLU A 151 -1.88 16.22 17.47
C GLU A 151 -2.92 17.34 17.68
N ASP A 152 -2.50 18.61 17.67
CA ASP A 152 -3.43 19.74 17.83
C ASP A 152 -4.37 19.86 16.63
N LEU A 153 -3.91 19.53 15.41
CA LEU A 153 -4.74 19.55 14.20
C LEU A 153 -5.85 18.49 14.25
N ARG A 154 -5.61 17.35 14.89
CA ARG A 154 -6.62 16.29 15.05
C ARG A 154 -7.70 16.66 16.05
N ALA A 155 -7.36 17.46 17.06
CA ALA A 155 -8.31 17.91 18.08
C ALA A 155 -9.28 18.98 17.54
N ASP A 156 -8.82 19.84 16.63
CA ASP A 156 -9.66 20.86 16.00
C ASP A 156 -10.67 20.25 15.01
N ASP A 157 -10.31 19.17 14.30
CA ASP A 157 -11.22 18.46 13.39
C ASP A 157 -12.40 17.80 14.15
N GLU A 158 -12.16 17.26 15.36
CA GLU A 158 -13.22 16.65 16.21
C GLU A 158 -14.20 17.68 16.80
N GLN A 159 -13.84 18.96 16.89
CA GLN A 159 -14.73 20.03 17.36
C GLN A 159 -15.60 20.62 16.26
N SER A 160 -15.18 20.50 14.99
CA SER A 160 -15.92 21.05 13.84
C SER A 160 -17.17 20.26 13.46
N ASP A 161 -17.28 18.99 13.87
CA ASP A 161 -18.44 18.12 13.59
C ASP A 161 -19.58 18.27 14.61
N ASN A 162 -19.42 19.06 15.68
CA ASN A 162 -20.41 19.15 16.78
C ASN A 162 -21.25 20.44 16.79
N ASP A 163 -21.07 21.35 15.83
CA ASP A 163 -21.74 22.68 15.80
C ASP A 163 -22.83 22.83 14.71
N THR A 164 -23.27 21.75 14.04
CA THR A 164 -24.24 21.87 12.92
C THR A 164 -25.70 21.52 13.26
N ASP A 165 -26.04 21.01 14.45
CA ASP A 165 -27.38 20.42 14.68
C ASP A 165 -28.30 21.11 15.72
N GLU A 166 -28.03 22.35 16.15
CA GLU A 166 -28.96 23.06 17.05
C GLU A 166 -29.19 24.53 16.64
N GLN A 167 -30.01 24.77 15.60
CA GLN A 167 -30.87 25.98 15.47
C GLN A 167 -31.82 25.93 14.25
N GLU A 168 -32.79 25.00 14.27
CA GLU A 168 -34.08 25.21 13.60
C GLU A 168 -35.18 25.30 14.66
N GLN A 169 -35.34 26.49 15.26
CA GLN A 169 -36.61 26.88 15.85
C GLN A 169 -37.34 27.74 14.83
N GLU A 170 -38.28 27.15 14.11
CA GLU A 170 -39.28 27.89 13.34
C GLU A 170 -40.10 28.79 14.29
N PRO A 171 -40.30 30.08 13.95
CA PRO A 171 -41.31 30.88 14.62
C PRO A 171 -42.65 30.60 13.93
N THR A 172 -43.56 29.88 14.61
CA THR A 172 -44.97 29.84 14.16
C THR A 172 -45.69 31.09 14.70
N GLU A 173 -45.79 32.13 13.87
CA GLU A 173 -46.80 33.19 14.00
C GLU A 173 -48.15 32.71 13.45
N THR A 174 -49.19 32.67 14.29
CA THR A 174 -50.48 33.40 14.17
C THR A 174 -51.51 32.81 15.14
#